data_AF-A0AAT9FQ79-F1
#
_entry.id   AF-A0AAT9FQ79-F1
#
_cell.length_a   1.000
_cell.length_b   1.000
_cell.length_c   1.000
_cell.angle_alpha   90.00
_cell.angle_beta   90.00
_cell.angle_gamma   90.00
#
_symmetry.space_group_name_H-M   'P 1'
#
loop_
_entity.id
_entity.type
_entity.pdbx_description
1 polymer ?
#
loop_
_entity_poly.entity_id
_entity_poly.type
_entity_poly.pdbx_seq_one_letter_code
_entity_poly.pdbx_strand_id
1 'polypeptide(L)'
;MKRRQLWPLLPPLTAIGLAVIFLSIANWQGSKGTECGVRKFTGLHCPGCGGTRCAQDLVAGNWLEALDHNAILACGALLFVALCIYLIVRITILGKPAPAFPNLTGKWIWFGIGGIFLFTVLRNIPAWPFNLLAP
;
A
#
# COMPACT_ATOMS: atom_id res chain seq x y z
N MET A 1 22.09 -8.33 29.78
CA MET A 1 22.13 -8.28 28.29
C MET A 1 20.91 -7.48 27.80
N LYS A 2 21.08 -6.25 27.28
CA LYS A 2 19.95 -5.49 26.70
C LYS A 2 19.47 -6.22 25.44
N ARG A 3 18.26 -6.79 25.48
CA ARG A 3 17.62 -7.49 24.35
C ARG A 3 17.63 -6.53 23.15
N ARG A 4 18.39 -6.83 22.08
CA ARG A 4 18.35 -6.03 20.86
C ARG A 4 16.94 -6.12 20.30
N GLN A 5 16.23 -5.00 20.26
CA GLN A 5 14.88 -4.93 19.72
C GLN A 5 14.97 -5.05 18.19
N LEU A 6 14.76 -6.26 17.67
CA LEU A 6 14.81 -6.57 16.22
C LEU A 6 13.51 -6.25 15.48
N TRP A 7 12.45 -5.84 16.19
CA TRP A 7 11.17 -5.48 15.59
C TRP A 7 11.24 -4.47 14.44
N PRO A 8 12.18 -3.51 14.38
CA PRO A 8 12.29 -2.56 13.28
C PRO A 8 12.74 -3.18 11.95
N LEU A 9 13.27 -4.42 12.00
CA LEU A 9 13.60 -5.21 10.81
C LEU A 9 12.41 -6.05 10.32
N LEU A 10 11.36 -6.24 11.14
CA LEU A 10 10.17 -6.98 10.72
C LEU A 10 9.41 -6.28 9.58
N PRO A 11 9.13 -4.96 9.63
CA PRO A 11 8.43 -4.27 8.55
C PRO A 11 9.06 -4.46 7.15
N PRO A 12 10.36 -4.20 6.92
CA PRO A 12 10.95 -4.38 5.59
C PRO A 12 10.94 -5.85 5.15
N LEU A 13 11.19 -6.80 6.06
CA LEU A 13 11.13 -8.23 5.74
C LEU A 13 9.72 -8.68 5.37
N THR A 14 8.70 -8.23 6.12
CA THR A 14 7.30 -8.51 5.81
C THR A 14 6.88 -7.88 4.49
N ALA A 15 7.33 -6.66 4.18
CA ALA A 15 7.04 -5.99 2.92
C ALA A 15 7.67 -6.72 1.72
N ILE A 16 8.92 -7.20 1.85
CA ILE A 16 9.55 -8.03 0.82
C ILE A 16 8.76 -9.33 0.63
N GLY A 17 8.40 -10.02 1.72
CA GLY A 17 7.60 -11.25 1.64
C GLY A 17 6.25 -11.04 0.96
N LEU A 18 5.54 -9.97 1.33
CA LEU A 18 4.27 -9.59 0.70
C LEU A 18 4.44 -9.19 -0.76
N ALA A 19 5.50 -8.46 -1.11
CA ALA A 19 5.79 -8.09 -2.49
C ALA A 19 6.08 -9.33 -3.35
N VAL A 20 6.83 -10.31 -2.85
CA VAL A 20 7.10 -11.57 -3.56
C VAL A 20 5.82 -12.39 -3.76
N ILE A 21 4.99 -12.53 -2.72
CA ILE A 21 3.69 -13.21 -2.84
C ILE A 21 2.80 -12.48 -3.85
N PHE A 22 2.73 -11.15 -3.74
CA PHE A 22 1.95 -10.31 -4.64
C PHE A 22 2.41 -10.44 -6.09
N LEU A 23 3.71 -10.35 -6.36
CA LEU A 23 4.28 -10.52 -7.71
C LEU A 23 4.04 -11.93 -8.25
N SER A 24 4.06 -12.95 -7.38
CA SER A 24 3.74 -14.33 -7.78
C SER A 24 2.28 -14.45 -8.24
N ILE A 25 1.35 -13.83 -7.51
CA ILE A 25 -0.08 -13.80 -7.85
C ILE A 25 -0.34 -12.92 -9.08
N ALA A 26 0.30 -11.76 -9.15
CA ALA A 26 0.15 -10.82 -10.25
C ALA A 26 0.73 -11.37 -11.57
N ASN A 27 1.85 -12.09 -11.51
CA ASN A 27 2.41 -12.78 -12.66
C ASN A 27 1.55 -13.97 -13.11
N TRP A 28 0.95 -14.70 -12.16
CA TRP A 28 -0.05 -15.73 -12.46
C TRP A 28 -1.28 -15.14 -13.18
N GLN A 29 -1.73 -13.95 -12.76
CA GLN A 29 -2.84 -13.21 -13.39
C GLN A 29 -2.43 -12.53 -14.71
N GLY A 30 -1.17 -12.11 -14.89
CA GLY A 30 -0.67 -11.45 -16.10
C GLY A 30 -0.75 -12.30 -17.37
N SER A 31 -0.92 -13.62 -17.25
CA SER A 31 -1.18 -14.52 -18.38
C SER A 31 -2.61 -14.42 -18.95
N LYS A 32 -3.54 -13.80 -18.21
CA LYS A 32 -4.93 -13.58 -18.64
C LYS A 32 -5.30 -12.13 -18.34
N GLY A 33 -5.37 -11.29 -19.37
CA GLY A 33 -5.93 -9.94 -19.27
C GLY A 33 -7.35 -10.00 -18.70
N THR A 34 -7.46 -9.92 -17.37
CA THR A 34 -8.72 -10.09 -16.67
C THR A 34 -9.32 -8.71 -16.50
N GLU A 35 -10.33 -8.42 -17.32
CA GLU A 35 -11.27 -7.35 -17.03
C GLU A 35 -11.73 -7.48 -15.57
N CYS A 36 -11.69 -6.39 -14.81
CA CYS A 36 -12.17 -6.39 -13.42
C CYS A 36 -13.64 -6.83 -13.40
N GLY A 37 -13.94 -8.02 -12.89
CA GLY A 37 -15.31 -8.55 -12.82
C GLY A 37 -16.26 -7.60 -12.09
N VAL A 38 -15.78 -6.95 -11.02
CA VAL A 38 -16.56 -5.93 -10.29
C VAL A 38 -16.95 -4.77 -11.22
N ARG A 39 -16.00 -4.20 -11.96
CA ARG A 39 -16.31 -3.12 -12.92
C ARG A 39 -17.24 -3.59 -14.04
N LYS A 40 -17.06 -4.82 -14.51
CA LYS A 40 -17.90 -5.41 -15.55
C LYS A 40 -19.35 -5.58 -15.12
N PHE A 41 -19.60 -6.00 -13.88
CA PHE A 41 -20.96 -6.25 -13.37
C PHE A 41 -21.62 -5.02 -12.74
N THR A 42 -20.84 -4.12 -12.12
CA THR A 42 -21.38 -2.99 -11.35
C THR A 42 -21.12 -1.62 -11.98
N GLY A 43 -20.21 -1.53 -12.94
CA GLY A 43 -19.70 -0.25 -13.45
C GLY A 43 -18.74 0.48 -12.51
N LEU A 44 -18.56 0.00 -11.26
CA LEU A 44 -17.76 0.68 -10.24
C LEU A 44 -16.26 0.37 -10.38
N HIS A 45 -15.43 1.37 -10.10
CA HIS A 45 -13.97 1.22 -10.01
C HIS A 45 -13.61 0.57 -8.67
N CYS A 46 -13.18 -0.70 -8.71
CA CYS A 46 -12.75 -1.44 -7.53
C CYS A 46 -11.33 -1.02 -7.10
N PRO A 47 -11.10 -0.65 -5.83
CA PRO A 47 -9.78 -0.29 -5.33
C PRO A 47 -8.81 -1.49 -5.30
N GLY A 48 -9.33 -2.73 -5.28
CA GLY A 48 -8.52 -3.95 -5.31
C GLY A 48 -7.76 -4.12 -6.63
N CYS A 49 -8.45 -4.15 -7.77
CA CYS A 49 -7.79 -4.30 -9.08
C CYS A 49 -6.90 -3.10 -9.42
N GLY A 50 -7.29 -1.89 -9.03
CA GLY A 50 -6.43 -0.71 -9.13
C GLY A 50 -5.18 -0.81 -8.25
N GLY A 51 -5.31 -1.40 -7.05
CA GLY A 51 -4.18 -1.71 -6.17
C GLY A 51 -3.20 -2.69 -6.79
N THR A 52 -3.68 -3.72 -7.50
CA THR A 52 -2.81 -4.67 -8.20
C THR A 52 -1.99 -3.97 -9.30
N ARG A 53 -2.62 -3.14 -10.14
CA ARG A 53 -1.90 -2.39 -11.19
C ARG A 53 -0.92 -1.38 -10.60
N CYS A 54 -1.34 -0.64 -9.58
CA CYS A 54 -0.48 0.26 -8.84
C CYS A 54 0.77 -0.45 -8.30
N ALA A 55 0.62 -1.62 -7.67
CA ALA A 55 1.77 -2.36 -7.16
C ALA A 55 2.69 -2.90 -8.27
N GLN A 56 2.15 -3.27 -9.44
CA GLN A 56 2.98 -3.60 -10.62
C GLN A 56 3.79 -2.40 -11.09
N ASP A 57 3.16 -1.23 -11.18
CA ASP A 57 3.83 0.01 -11.59
C ASP A 57 4.88 0.47 -10.58
N LEU A 58 4.60 0.36 -9.28
CA LEU A 58 5.58 0.63 -8.22
C LEU A 58 6.82 -0.26 -8.33
N VAL A 59 6.64 -1.54 -8.66
CA VAL A 59 7.76 -2.48 -8.88
C VAL A 59 8.50 -2.16 -10.18
N ALA A 60 7.79 -1.72 -11.23
CA ALA A 60 8.40 -1.26 -12.47
C ALA A 60 9.12 0.10 -12.36
N GLY A 61 8.89 0.85 -11.27
CA GLY A 61 9.42 2.19 -11.05
C GLY A 61 8.57 3.32 -11.67
N ASN A 62 7.38 2.99 -12.16
CA ASN A 62 6.43 3.88 -12.82
C ASN A 62 5.53 4.58 -11.78
N TRP A 63 6.07 5.58 -11.09
CA TRP A 63 5.38 6.22 -9.96
C TRP A 63 4.13 7.02 -10.35
N LEU A 64 4.14 7.65 -11.53
CA LEU A 64 3.01 8.45 -11.99
C LEU A 64 1.81 7.56 -12.31
N GLU A 65 2.06 6.47 -13.03
CA GLU A 65 1.08 5.44 -13.38
C GLU A 65 0.55 4.74 -12.12
N ALA A 66 1.42 4.50 -11.13
CA ALA A 66 1.01 3.94 -9.84
C ALA A 66 0.02 4.85 -9.10
N LEU A 67 0.22 6.18 -9.14
CA LEU A 67 -0.68 7.16 -8.51
C LEU A 67 -2.06 7.16 -9.18
N ASP A 68 -2.09 7.16 -10.51
CA ASP A 68 -3.34 7.09 -11.29
C ASP A 68 -4.11 5.80 -10.99
N HIS A 69 -3.42 4.67 -10.87
CA HIS A 69 -4.09 3.41 -10.55
C HIS A 69 -4.60 3.34 -9.11
N ASN A 70 -3.83 3.78 -8.11
CA ASN A 70 -4.25 3.83 -6.72
C ASN A 70 -3.39 4.79 -5.87
N ALA A 71 -3.81 6.06 -5.81
CA ALA A 71 -3.11 7.08 -5.05
C ALA A 71 -2.89 6.75 -3.56
N ILE A 72 -3.88 6.13 -2.88
CA ILE A 72 -3.71 5.73 -1.47
C ILE A 72 -2.61 4.70 -1.31
N LEU A 73 -2.58 3.68 -2.19
CA LEU A 73 -1.58 2.64 -2.12
C LEU A 73 -0.18 3.19 -2.45
N ALA A 74 -0.06 3.99 -3.51
CA ALA A 74 1.21 4.60 -3.91
C ALA A 74 1.78 5.52 -2.81
N CYS A 75 0.98 6.43 -2.28
CA CYS A 75 1.41 7.30 -1.18
C CYS A 75 1.69 6.51 0.10
N GLY A 76 0.87 5.50 0.42
CA GLY A 76 1.06 4.62 1.57
C GLY A 76 2.37 3.83 1.48
N ALA A 77 2.71 3.31 0.30
CA ALA A 77 3.96 2.62 0.04
C ALA A 77 5.16 3.56 0.23
N LEU A 78 5.09 4.78 -0.30
CA LEU A 78 6.15 5.78 -0.11
C LEU A 78 6.37 6.13 1.36
N LEU A 79 5.30 6.39 2.11
CA LEU A 79 5.35 6.68 3.55
C LEU A 79 5.94 5.49 4.33
N PHE A 80 5.57 4.27 3.96
CA PHE A 80 6.08 3.06 4.59
C PHE A 80 7.58 2.88 4.35
N VAL A 81 8.06 3.11 3.13
CA VAL A 81 9.50 3.07 2.80
C VAL A 81 10.25 4.15 3.57
N ALA A 82 9.74 5.39 3.61
CA ALA A 82 10.33 6.47 4.37
C ALA A 82 10.43 6.15 5.87
N LEU A 83 9.39 5.53 6.44
CA LEU A 83 9.38 5.07 7.82
C LEU A 83 10.44 3.97 8.07
N CYS A 84 10.56 3.00 7.16
CA CYS A 84 11.58 1.96 7.24
C CYS A 84 12.99 2.56 7.23
N ILE A 85 13.27 3.47 6.29
CA ILE A 85 14.57 4.17 6.20
C ILE A 85 14.84 4.94 7.49
N TYR A 86 13.86 5.71 7.98
CA TYR A 86 13.98 6.45 9.23
C TYR A 86 14.32 5.54 10.42
N LEU A 87 13.63 4.40 10.56
CA LEU A 87 13.88 3.46 11.64
C LEU A 87 15.28 2.83 11.53
N ILE A 88 15.70 2.43 10.33
CA ILE A 88 17.03 1.89 10.08
C ILE A 88 18.08 2.92 10.47
N VAL A 89 18.04 4.12 9.89
CA VAL A 89 18.99 5.22 10.16
C VAL A 89 19.03 5.55 11.66
N ARG A 90 17.87 5.64 12.31
CA ARG A 90 17.77 5.94 13.74
C ARG A 90 18.52 4.94 14.60
N ILE A 91 18.39 3.65 14.29
CA ILE A 91 18.92 2.56 15.11
C ILE A 91 20.39 2.27 14.77
N THR A 92 20.72 2.21 13.48
CA THR A 92 22.05 1.77 13.02
C THR A 92 23.04 2.92 12.94
N ILE A 93 22.62 4.10 12.46
CA ILE A 93 23.51 5.26 12.25
C ILE A 93 23.49 6.17 13.48
N LEU A 94 22.31 6.54 13.97
CA LEU A 94 22.19 7.48 15.10
C LEU A 94 22.34 6.79 16.47
N GLY A 95 22.37 5.45 16.52
CA GLY A 95 22.50 4.67 17.76
C GLY A 95 21.34 4.87 18.76
N LYS A 96 20.22 5.44 18.32
CA LYS A 96 19.06 5.71 19.18
C LYS A 96 18.24 4.42 19.32
N PRO A 97 17.62 4.16 20.49
CA PRO A 97 16.77 2.99 20.66
C PRO A 97 15.57 3.08 19.71
N ALA A 98 15.05 1.91 19.31
CA ALA A 98 13.80 1.82 18.57
C ALA A 98 12.68 2.51 19.37
N PRO A 99 11.71 3.16 18.69
CA PRO A 99 10.53 3.67 19.39
C PRO A 99 9.79 2.53 20.09
N ALA A 100 8.98 2.86 21.09
CA ALA A 100 8.03 1.89 21.63
C ALA A 100 7.13 1.38 20.49
N PHE A 101 6.74 0.11 20.56
CA PHE A 101 5.85 -0.47 19.56
C PHE A 101 4.55 0.36 19.55
N PRO A 102 4.09 0.83 18.38
CA PRO A 102 2.88 1.64 18.32
C PRO A 102 1.71 0.80 18.86
N ASN A 103 0.97 1.38 19.81
CA ASN A 103 -0.20 0.72 20.34
C ASN A 103 -1.29 0.76 19.27
N LEU A 104 -1.42 -0.34 18.50
CA LEU A 104 -2.51 -0.53 17.54
C LEU A 104 -3.81 -0.75 18.33
N THR A 105 -4.36 0.35 18.83
CA THR A 105 -5.70 0.37 19.39
C THR A 105 -6.71 0.12 18.26
N GLY A 106 -7.82 -0.55 18.56
CA GLY A 106 -8.89 -0.82 17.58
C GLY A 106 -9.37 0.43 16.82
N LYS A 107 -9.23 1.63 17.42
CA LYS A 107 -9.49 2.92 16.76
C LYS A 107 -8.70 3.10 15.45
N TRP A 108 -7.42 2.73 15.41
CA TRP A 108 -6.58 2.86 14.21
C TRP A 108 -6.99 1.87 13.11
N ILE A 109 -7.44 0.68 13.50
CA ILE A 109 -7.96 -0.33 12.57
C ILE A 109 -9.25 0.21 11.92
N TRP A 110 -10.19 0.69 12.73
CA TRP A 110 -11.43 1.29 12.23
C TRP A 110 -11.19 2.53 11.38
N PHE A 111 -10.20 3.35 11.73
CA PHE A 111 -9.79 4.49 10.90
C PHE A 111 -9.27 4.03 9.54
N GLY A 112 -8.46 2.98 9.49
CA GLY A 112 -7.98 2.39 8.22
C GLY A 112 -9.13 1.84 7.37
N ILE A 113 -10.05 1.08 7.98
CA ILE A 113 -11.24 0.54 7.29
C ILE A 113 -12.12 1.68 6.76
N GLY A 114 -12.39 2.68 7.61
CA GLY A 114 -13.16 3.86 7.23
C GLY A 114 -12.51 4.65 6.10
N GLY A 115 -11.17 4.78 6.11
CA GLY A 115 -10.41 5.42 5.05
C GLY A 115 -10.51 4.68 3.71
N ILE A 116 -10.40 3.35 3.72
CA ILE A 116 -10.58 2.52 2.51
C ILE A 116 -12.00 2.64 1.97
N PHE A 117 -13.00 2.60 2.86
CA PHE A 117 -14.40 2.77 2.48
C PHE A 117 -14.66 4.15 1.87
N LEU A 118 -14.21 5.21 2.55
CA LEU A 118 -14.33 6.59 2.08
C LEU A 118 -13.65 6.77 0.72
N PHE A 119 -12.43 6.26 0.55
CA PHE A 119 -11.75 6.29 -0.74
C PHE A 119 -12.52 5.59 -1.84
N THR A 120 -13.11 4.43 -1.53
CA THR A 120 -13.93 3.68 -2.49
C THR A 120 -15.13 4.49 -2.92
N VAL A 121 -15.80 5.17 -1.98
CA VAL A 121 -16.93 6.06 -2.28
C VAL A 121 -16.47 7.25 -3.14
N LEU A 122 -15.45 7.98 -2.69
CA LEU A 122 -14.95 9.18 -3.37
C LEU A 122 -14.51 8.87 -4.80
N ARG A 123 -13.77 7.77 -5.02
CA ARG A 123 -13.30 7.34 -6.34
C ARG A 123 -14.41 7.03 -7.34
N ASN A 124 -15.64 6.79 -6.89
CA ASN A 124 -16.77 6.47 -7.76
C ASN A 124 -17.70 7.69 -7.99
N ILE A 125 -17.34 8.88 -7.50
CA ILE A 125 -18.09 10.11 -7.75
C ILE A 125 -17.63 10.74 -9.07
N PRO A 126 -18.52 10.94 -10.07
CA PRO A 126 -18.17 11.51 -11.37
C PRO A 126 -18.09 13.05 -11.32
N ALA A 127 -17.33 13.60 -10.39
CA ALA A 127 -17.12 15.04 -10.25
C ALA A 127 -15.63 15.35 -10.04
N TRP A 128 -15.18 16.51 -10.51
CA TRP A 128 -13.83 16.99 -10.19
C TRP A 128 -13.75 17.38 -8.70
N PRO A 129 -12.67 17.06 -7.96
CA PRO A 129 -11.43 16.37 -8.37
C PRO A 129 -11.47 14.84 -8.24
N PHE A 130 -12.61 14.25 -7.86
CA PHE A 130 -12.76 12.82 -7.58
C PHE A 130 -12.50 11.90 -8.78
N ASN A 131 -12.71 12.41 -9.98
CA ASN A 131 -12.36 11.74 -11.23
C ASN A 131 -10.87 11.40 -11.32
N LEU A 132 -9.98 12.14 -10.64
CA LEU A 132 -8.54 11.85 -10.60
C LEU A 132 -8.20 10.57 -9.83
N LEU A 133 -9.10 10.09 -8.97
CA LEU A 133 -8.88 8.86 -8.22
C LEU A 133 -9.30 7.61 -9.02
N ALA A 134 -10.00 7.80 -10.15
CA ALA A 134 -10.47 6.74 -11.03
C ALA A 134 -9.60 6.69 -12.31
N PRO A 135 -9.03 5.52 -12.64
CA PRO A 135 -8.29 5.28 -13.89
C PRO A 135 -9.22 4.87 -15.03
#